data_AF-A0A402ABW6-F1
#
_entry.id   AF-A0A402ABW6-F1
#
_cell.length_a   1.000
_cell.length_b   1.000
_cell.length_c   1.000
_cell.angle_alpha   90.00
_cell.angle_beta   90.00
_cell.angle_gamma   90.00
#
_symmetry.space_group_name_H-M   'P 1'
#
loop_
_entity.id
_entity.type
_entity.pdbx_description
1 polymer ?
#
loop_
_entity_poly.entity_id
_entity_poly.type
_entity_poly.pdbx_seq_one_letter_code
_entity_poly.pdbx_strand_id
1 'polypeptide(L)'
;MLFGLIAVTGGRIWIENKVDFSKSSNLIPAGVALIIGAGMTGGLAVQFGTIAIDGIGLATFAAIILYQILRERNPQPDEAVFADAAVGMDSTEEHVDAEQR
;
A
#
# COMPACT_ATOMS: atom_id res chain seq x y z
N MET A 1 4.10 -23.28 -2.92
CA MET A 1 5.19 -22.82 -2.04
C MET A 1 5.55 -21.34 -2.24
N LEU A 2 5.64 -20.84 -3.48
CA LEU A 2 6.03 -19.43 -3.75
C LEU A 2 5.13 -18.38 -3.08
N PHE A 3 3.81 -18.58 -3.08
CA PHE A 3 2.87 -17.67 -2.40
C PHE A 3 3.18 -17.46 -0.90
N GLY A 4 3.68 -18.49 -0.21
CA GLY A 4 4.06 -18.39 1.21
C GLY A 4 5.32 -17.55 1.41
N LEU A 5 6.33 -17.71 0.54
CA LEU A 5 7.55 -16.88 0.60
C LEU A 5 7.23 -15.41 0.33
N ILE A 6 6.38 -15.12 -0.66
CA ILE A 6 5.98 -13.75 -1.00
C ILE A 6 5.22 -13.10 0.17
N ALA A 7 4.32 -13.84 0.82
CA ALA A 7 3.61 -13.35 2.00
C ALA A 7 4.56 -13.02 3.16
N VAL A 8 5.57 -13.86 3.41
CA VAL A 8 6.61 -13.61 4.42
C VAL A 8 7.45 -12.38 4.06
N THR A 9 7.79 -12.19 2.78
CA THR A 9 8.48 -10.98 2.31
C THR A 9 7.63 -9.73 2.55
N GLY A 10 6.31 -9.79 2.35
CA GLY A 10 5.40 -8.68 2.68
C GLY A 10 5.44 -8.29 4.16
N GLY A 11 5.35 -9.27 5.05
CA GLY A 11 5.48 -9.03 6.50
C GLY A 11 6.87 -8.51 6.90
N ARG A 12 7.92 -8.98 6.24
CA ARG A 12 9.30 -8.50 6.45
C ARG A 12 9.44 -7.02 6.10
N ILE A 13 8.83 -6.56 5.00
CA ILE A 13 8.86 -5.15 4.59
C ILE A 13 8.24 -4.26 5.68
N TRP A 14 7.14 -4.67 6.33
CA TRP A 14 6.56 -3.89 7.42
C TRP A 14 7.49 -3.75 8.63
N ILE A 15 8.23 -4.81 8.96
CA ILE A 15 9.20 -4.81 10.06
C ILE A 15 10.43 -3.96 9.70
N GLU A 16 10.95 -4.12 8.48
CA GLU A 16 12.10 -3.36 7.98
C GLU A 16 11.80 -1.87 7.86
N ASN A 17 10.57 -1.52 7.43
CA ASN A 17 10.09 -0.14 7.34
C ASN A 17 9.62 0.42 8.68
N LYS A 18 9.80 -0.30 9.80
CA LYS A 18 9.40 0.12 11.15
C LYS A 18 7.96 0.63 11.22
N VAL A 19 7.04 -0.08 10.57
CA VAL A 19 5.61 0.27 10.60
C VAL A 19 5.11 0.19 12.04
N ASP A 20 4.65 1.32 12.58
CA ASP A 20 4.12 1.40 13.94
C ASP A 20 2.65 0.95 13.97
N PHE A 21 2.44 -0.30 14.38
CA PHE A 21 1.10 -0.88 14.58
C PHE A 21 0.42 -0.41 15.88
N SER A 22 1.06 0.40 16.72
CA SER A 22 0.39 1.04 17.86
C SER A 22 -0.65 2.08 17.39
N LYS A 23 -0.52 2.55 16.14
CA LYS A 23 -1.41 3.55 15.53
C LYS A 23 -2.56 2.84 14.80
N SER A 24 -3.79 3.22 15.12
CA SER A 24 -5.00 2.65 14.49
C SER A 24 -5.03 2.86 12.97
N SER A 25 -4.43 3.94 12.47
CA SER A 25 -4.29 4.26 11.03
C SER A 25 -3.50 3.22 10.25
N ASN A 26 -2.57 2.50 10.88
CA ASN A 26 -1.72 1.49 10.23
C ASN A 26 -2.16 0.08 10.57
N LEU A 27 -2.60 -0.15 11.82
CA LEU A 27 -3.07 -1.45 12.28
C LEU A 27 -4.36 -1.89 11.60
N ILE A 28 -5.35 -1.00 11.47
CA ILE A 28 -6.66 -1.36 10.95
C ILE A 28 -6.59 -1.73 9.46
N PRO A 29 -5.96 -0.92 8.57
CA PRO A 29 -5.84 -1.27 7.16
C PRO A 29 -4.98 -2.53 6.92
N ALA A 30 -3.90 -2.73 7.68
CA ALA A 30 -3.09 -3.95 7.58
C ALA A 30 -3.87 -5.20 7.99
N GLY A 31 -4.60 -5.14 9.11
CA GLY A 31 -5.46 -6.23 9.58
C GLY A 31 -6.59 -6.54 8.60
N VAL A 32 -7.24 -5.52 8.05
CA VAL A 32 -8.32 -5.70 7.07
C VAL A 32 -7.80 -6.25 5.75
N ALA A 33 -6.64 -5.79 5.26
CA ALA A 33 -6.00 -6.34 4.07
C ALA A 33 -5.68 -7.84 4.24
N LEU A 34 -5.23 -8.25 5.43
CA LEU A 34 -4.97 -9.67 5.75
C LEU A 34 -6.27 -10.48 5.87
N ILE A 35 -7.30 -9.97 6.54
CA ILE A 35 -8.60 -10.65 6.70
C ILE A 35 -9.27 -10.84 5.35
N ILE A 36 -9.26 -9.81 4.49
CA ILE A 36 -9.89 -9.91 3.16
C ILE A 36 -9.01 -10.76 2.23
N GLY A 37 -7.70 -10.57 2.22
CA GLY A 37 -6.79 -11.35 1.37
C GLY A 37 -6.75 -12.85 1.71
N ALA A 38 -6.80 -13.21 2.99
CA ALA A 38 -6.81 -14.61 3.44
C ALA A 38 -8.24 -15.20 3.54
N GLY A 39 -9.22 -14.37 3.88
CA GLY A 39 -10.61 -14.77 4.10
C GLY A 39 -11.47 -14.85 2.83
N MET A 40 -11.07 -14.18 1.74
CA MET A 40 -11.79 -14.24 0.45
C MET A 40 -11.45 -15.49 -0.37
N THR A 41 -11.31 -16.64 0.29
CA THR A 41 -11.10 -17.96 -0.34
C THR A 41 -12.42 -18.70 -0.60
N GLY A 42 -13.57 -18.05 -0.35
CA GLY A 42 -14.92 -18.60 -0.51
C GLY A 42 -15.60 -18.37 -1.86
N GLY A 43 -14.90 -17.85 -2.88
CA GLY A 43 -15.43 -17.78 -4.24
C GLY A 43 -16.47 -16.68 -4.51
N LEU A 44 -16.56 -15.66 -3.66
CA LEU A 44 -17.35 -14.46 -3.96
C LEU A 44 -16.54 -13.53 -4.90
N ALA A 45 -16.30 -14.00 -6.12
CA ALA A 45 -15.99 -13.11 -7.22
C ALA A 45 -17.22 -12.22 -7.40
N VAL A 46 -17.14 -10.96 -6.95
CA VAL A 46 -18.19 -9.98 -7.19
C VAL A 46 -18.14 -9.66 -8.68
N GLN A 47 -18.94 -10.40 -9.45
CA GLN A 47 -19.09 -10.21 -10.88
C GLN A 47 -19.86 -8.90 -11.12
N PHE A 48 -19.15 -7.79 -11.26
CA PHE A 48 -19.71 -6.56 -11.81
C PHE A 48 -19.75 -6.70 -13.33
N GLY A 49 -20.77 -7.40 -13.84
CA GLY A 49 -20.97 -7.60 -15.28
C GLY A 49 -19.82 -8.39 -15.93
N THR A 50 -19.11 -7.77 -16.89
CA THR A 50 -18.02 -8.41 -17.67
C THR A 50 -16.65 -8.32 -17.00
N ILE A 51 -16.51 -7.55 -15.91
CA ILE A 51 -15.25 -7.37 -15.19
C ILE A 51 -15.31 -8.18 -13.90
N ALA A 52 -14.59 -9.30 -13.86
CA ALA A 52 -14.39 -10.08 -12.65
C ALA A 52 -13.27 -9.43 -11.83
N ILE A 53 -13.62 -8.71 -10.77
CA ILE A 53 -12.63 -8.26 -9.79
C ILE A 53 -12.36 -9.46 -8.89
N ASP A 54 -11.15 -10.00 -9.02
CA ASP A 54 -10.68 -11.10 -8.18
C ASP A 54 -10.44 -10.62 -6.74
N GLY A 55 -10.42 -11.55 -5.79
CA GLY A 55 -10.37 -11.26 -4.35
C GLY A 55 -9.22 -10.34 -3.94
N ILE A 56 -8.09 -10.41 -4.64
CA ILE A 56 -6.91 -9.55 -4.41
C ILE A 56 -7.23 -8.09 -4.76
N GLY A 57 -7.91 -7.83 -5.89
CA GLY A 57 -8.27 -6.48 -6.29
C GLY A 57 -9.20 -5.82 -5.26
N LEU A 58 -10.21 -6.56 -4.82
CA LEU A 58 -11.15 -6.08 -3.80
C LEU A 58 -10.47 -5.85 -2.44
N ALA A 59 -9.52 -6.72 -2.06
CA ALA A 59 -8.71 -6.55 -0.85
C ALA A 59 -7.87 -5.27 -0.88
N THR A 60 -7.19 -5.00 -2.00
CA THR A 60 -6.37 -3.79 -2.16
C THR A 60 -7.23 -2.53 -2.12
N PHE A 61 -8.34 -2.50 -2.85
CA PHE A 61 -9.26 -1.35 -2.81
C PHE A 61 -9.83 -1.11 -1.41
N ALA A 62 -10.26 -2.15 -0.72
CA ALA A 62 -10.78 -2.05 0.65
C ALA A 62 -9.72 -1.49 1.61
N ALA A 63 -8.49 -1.97 1.53
CA ALA A 63 -7.38 -1.50 2.36
C ALA A 63 -7.08 -0.01 2.12
N ILE A 64 -7.02 0.42 0.87
CA ILE A 64 -6.73 1.82 0.50
C ILE A 64 -7.87 2.75 0.97
N ILE A 65 -9.12 2.39 0.69
CA ILE A 65 -10.29 3.19 1.10
C ILE A 65 -10.33 3.33 2.61
N LEU A 66 -10.11 2.22 3.33
CA LEU A 66 -10.11 2.24 4.79
C LEU A 66 -8.96 3.06 5.36
N TYR A 67 -7.76 2.95 4.79
CA TYR A 67 -6.62 3.78 5.17
C TYR A 67 -6.93 5.27 4.95
N GLN A 68 -7.51 5.64 3.81
CA GLN A 68 -7.87 7.04 3.51
C GLN A 68 -8.96 7.61 4.43
N ILE A 69 -9.93 6.79 4.84
CA ILE A 69 -10.98 7.22 5.80
C ILE A 69 -10.37 7.44 7.18
N LEU A 70 -9.42 6.59 7.58
CA LEU A 70 -8.79 6.62 8.90
C LEU A 70 -7.55 7.52 8.97
N ARG A 71 -7.10 8.06 7.83
CA ARG A 71 -5.93 8.95 7.75
C ARG A 71 -6.28 10.28 8.40
N GLU A 72 -5.94 10.40 9.68
CA GLU A 72 -5.99 11.66 10.40
C GLU A 72 -5.05 12.67 9.72
N ARG A 73 -5.51 13.91 9.53
CA ARG A 73 -4.77 15.01 8.88
C ARG A 73 -3.54 15.51 9.65
N ASN A 74 -2.97 14.72 10.56
CA ASN A 74 -1.69 15.07 11.17
C ASN A 74 -0.61 14.30 10.43
N PRO A 75 0.12 14.94 9.48
CA PRO A 75 1.17 14.28 8.72
C PRO A 75 2.19 13.80 9.74
N GLN A 76 2.32 12.48 9.88
CA GLN A 76 3.41 11.94 10.66
C GLN A 76 4.70 12.22 9.88
N PRO A 77 5.71 12.86 10.51
CA PRO A 77 6.99 13.21 9.87
C PRO A 77 7.64 12.02 9.15
N ASP A 78 7.35 10.83 9.64
CA ASP A 78 7.77 9.53 9.15
C ASP A 78 7.16 9.20 7.77
N GLU A 79 5.88 9.52 7.50
CA GLU A 79 5.19 9.21 6.23
C GLU A 79 5.63 10.11 5.06
N ALA A 80 5.94 11.38 5.35
CA ALA A 80 6.36 12.37 4.34
C ALA A 80 7.73 12.03 3.73
N VAL A 81 8.65 11.49 4.53
CA VAL A 81 10.01 11.12 4.08
C VAL A 81 9.99 9.92 3.14
N PHE A 82 9.05 8.98 3.30
CA PHE A 82 8.96 7.79 2.44
C PHE A 82 8.12 8.00 1.18
N ALA A 83 7.12 8.89 1.22
CA ALA A 83 6.35 9.26 0.02
C ALA A 83 7.26 9.94 -1.02
N ASP A 84 8.14 10.85 -0.60
CA ASP A 84 9.17 11.45 -1.46
C ASP A 84 10.21 10.42 -1.92
N ALA A 85 10.55 9.42 -1.11
CA ALA A 85 11.52 8.38 -1.48
C ALA A 85 10.96 7.36 -2.49
N ALA A 86 9.65 7.08 -2.45
CA ALA A 86 8.98 6.22 -3.43
C ALA A 86 8.68 6.95 -4.75
N VAL A 87 8.56 8.29 -4.71
CA VAL A 87 8.51 9.17 -5.88
C VAL A 87 9.95 9.58 -6.25
N GLY A 88 10.76 8.58 -6.61
CA GLY A 88 12.10 8.79 -7.13
C GLY A 88 12.07 9.48 -8.51
N MET A 89 12.30 10.79 -8.50
CA MET A 89 12.91 11.63 -9.55
C MET A 89 12.21 11.72 -10.92
N ASP A 90 11.62 12.88 -11.22
CA ASP A 90 11.86 13.62 -12.47
C ASP A 90 11.37 15.09 -12.36
N SER A 91 12.27 16.06 -12.54
CA SER A 91 12.03 17.50 -12.88
C SER A 91 13.07 18.51 -12.37
N THR A 92 14.24 18.11 -11.83
CA THR A 92 15.30 19.09 -11.44
C THR A 92 16.65 18.90 -12.13
N GLU A 93 16.76 18.03 -13.13
CA GLU A 93 18.00 17.89 -13.92
C GLU A 93 17.95 18.55 -15.31
N GLU A 94 16.81 19.07 -15.78
CA GLU A 94 16.73 19.64 -17.14
C GLU A 94 17.08 21.15 -17.26
N HIS A 95 17.43 21.83 -16.15
CA HIS A 95 17.71 23.28 -16.19
C HIS A 95 19.20 23.68 -16.11
N VAL A 96 20.15 22.73 -16.07
CA VAL A 96 21.59 23.06 -15.93
C VAL A 96 22.34 23.03 -17.27
N ASP A 97 21.85 22.34 -18.31
CA ASP A 97 22.60 22.19 -19.57
C ASP A 97 22.39 23.32 -20.60
N ALA A 98 21.47 24.26 -20.36
CA ALA A 98 21.23 25.37 -21.28
C ALA A 98 22.16 26.59 -21.05
N GLU A 99 23.00 26.59 -20.01
CA GLU A 99 23.88 27.73 -19.67
C GLU A 99 25.39 27.39 -19.78
N GLN A 100 25.77 26.27 -20.41
CA GLN A 100 27.19 25.90 -20.55
C GLN A 100 27.66 25.50 -21.96
N ARG A 101 26.96 25.93 -23.02
CA ARG A 101 27.55 25.93 -24.37
C ARG A 101 27.00 26.97 -25.32
#